data_AF-A0A353DV46-F1
#
_entry.id   AF-A0A353DV46-F1
#
_cell.length_a   1.000
_cell.length_b   1.000
_cell.length_c   1.000
_cell.angle_alpha   90.00
_cell.angle_beta   90.00
_cell.angle_gamma   90.00
#
_symmetry.space_group_name_H-M   'P 1'
#
loop_
_entity.id
_entity.type
_entity.pdbx_description
1 polymer ?
#
loop_
_entity_poly.entity_id
_entity_poly.type
_entity_poly.pdbx_seq_one_letter_code
_entity_poly.pdbx_strand_id
1 'polypeptide(L)'
;SEETIVFYYGDHGSGMPRSKRWPYNSGLNVPLILHIPEKYQDLASEDYQAGGESDRLVGFIDLPATLLSLVGMQPPSHMQGHAFLGKHEAAPVRYQYGFRGRMDERYDLVRSVRDQRYVYIRHYMPHRIYGQYIQYMFQTPTTRVWKQLYDEGKLEAPQTFFWEPKPVEELYDLEYDPDEVQNLAASPSHRTVLHRFREAHKNWVMETRDLGFLPEGEIHQRAGDRTPYEMGQSDQDYPLAQIFEMAQLAAQRDMETLPQLVEALGAEDSAVRYWGALRLLIRGKEAVISQAEALGKALKDESPYVRAVAAEALGTFTDDSMPQVLETLVASSNMVEDGVFPAMYHLNALQMLGDKAVPVAGDIAKLPNEGPKELGRFGGYVARLLEKLHADLNP
;
A
#
# COMPACT_ATOMS: atom_id res chain seq x y z
N SER A 1 34.36 -15.83 -17.47
CA SER A 1 33.98 -14.41 -17.55
C SER A 1 33.55 -14.05 -18.97
N GLU A 2 34.30 -14.43 -20.00
CA GLU A 2 34.11 -13.99 -21.40
C GLU A 2 32.79 -14.40 -22.10
N GLU A 3 32.03 -15.33 -21.53
CA GLU A 3 30.79 -15.84 -22.13
C GLU A 3 29.57 -15.67 -21.22
N THR A 4 29.64 -14.75 -20.25
CA THR A 4 28.57 -14.54 -19.27
C THR A 4 28.27 -13.05 -19.13
N ILE A 5 27.02 -12.66 -19.42
CA ILE A 5 26.50 -11.35 -19.02
C ILE A 5 26.19 -11.42 -17.52
N VAL A 6 26.70 -10.46 -16.74
CA VAL A 6 26.54 -10.42 -15.29
C VAL A 6 25.67 -9.23 -14.90
N PHE A 7 24.61 -9.50 -14.13
CA PHE A 7 23.78 -8.50 -13.47
C PHE A 7 24.07 -8.55 -11.97
N TYR A 8 24.29 -7.39 -11.36
CA TYR A 8 24.39 -7.24 -9.91
C TYR A 8 23.42 -6.16 -9.45
N TYR A 9 22.51 -6.49 -8.53
CA TYR A 9 21.51 -5.57 -8.02
C TYR A 9 21.04 -5.94 -6.60
N GLY A 10 20.48 -4.96 -5.88
CA GLY A 10 19.83 -5.17 -4.58
C GLY A 10 18.31 -5.22 -4.72
N ASP A 11 17.60 -6.09 -3.99
CA ASP A 11 16.15 -6.32 -4.16
C ASP A 11 15.26 -5.16 -3.68
N HIS A 12 15.78 -4.30 -2.80
CA HIS A 12 15.14 -3.09 -2.31
C HIS A 12 16.19 -2.14 -1.71
N GLY A 13 15.80 -0.89 -1.42
CA GLY A 13 16.63 0.08 -0.71
C GLY A 13 17.09 -0.40 0.68
N SER A 14 17.91 0.40 1.36
CA SER A 14 18.55 -0.02 2.62
C SER A 14 17.55 -0.56 3.67
N GLY A 15 18.01 -1.43 4.58
CA GLY A 15 17.19 -1.95 5.69
C GLY A 15 16.73 -0.90 6.71
N MET A 16 16.98 0.38 6.47
CA MET A 16 16.58 1.50 7.32
C MET A 16 15.08 1.79 7.17
N PRO A 17 14.41 2.28 8.24
CA PRO A 17 13.03 2.72 8.14
C PRO A 17 12.91 3.89 7.15
N ARG A 18 11.77 3.99 6.45
CA ARG A 18 11.52 4.88 5.30
C ARG A 18 12.25 4.51 3.99
N SER A 19 13.25 3.63 4.01
CA SER A 19 13.80 3.00 2.79
C SER A 19 13.05 1.70 2.47
N LYS A 20 13.49 0.56 3.03
CA LYS A 20 12.79 -0.73 2.86
C LYS A 20 11.30 -0.58 3.20
N ARG A 21 10.43 -1.16 2.37
CA ARG A 21 8.95 -1.13 2.45
C ARG A 21 8.29 0.17 1.99
N TRP A 22 9.04 1.16 1.52
CA TRP A 22 8.48 2.42 1.07
C TRP A 22 8.78 2.67 -0.41
N PRO A 23 7.80 3.16 -1.17
CA PRO A 23 7.97 3.42 -2.60
C PRO A 23 8.58 4.82 -2.87
N TYR A 24 9.45 5.30 -1.97
CA TYR A 24 10.30 6.48 -2.13
C TYR A 24 11.53 6.15 -2.99
N ASN A 25 12.24 7.16 -3.50
CA ASN A 25 13.52 6.97 -4.18
C ASN A 25 14.50 6.19 -3.28
N SER A 26 14.58 6.51 -1.99
CA SER A 26 15.43 5.77 -1.03
C SER A 26 15.08 4.28 -0.84
N GLY A 27 13.87 3.86 -1.22
CA GLY A 27 13.38 2.48 -1.10
C GLY A 27 13.40 1.71 -2.43
N LEU A 28 13.33 2.41 -3.56
CA LEU A 28 13.22 1.82 -4.89
C LEU A 28 14.47 2.00 -5.76
N ASN A 29 15.29 3.03 -5.51
CA ASN A 29 16.54 3.23 -6.21
C ASN A 29 17.62 2.34 -5.59
N VAL A 30 18.00 1.33 -6.35
CA VAL A 30 18.92 0.26 -5.96
C VAL A 30 20.03 0.17 -7.00
N PRO A 31 21.24 -0.28 -6.62
CA PRO A 31 22.29 -0.47 -7.60
C PRO A 31 21.84 -1.48 -8.65
N LEU A 32 22.16 -1.20 -9.91
CA LEU A 32 22.12 -2.16 -11.01
C LEU A 32 23.44 -2.01 -11.79
N ILE A 33 24.32 -2.99 -11.66
CA ILE A 33 25.60 -3.04 -12.38
C ILE A 33 25.48 -4.15 -13.41
N LEU A 34 25.78 -3.81 -14.65
CA LEU A 34 25.74 -4.70 -15.79
C LEU A 34 27.16 -4.85 -16.36
N HIS A 35 27.58 -6.09 -16.58
CA HIS A 35 28.78 -6.40 -17.34
C HIS A 35 28.40 -7.27 -18.54
N ILE A 36 28.61 -6.72 -19.74
CA ILE A 36 28.51 -7.44 -21.01
C ILE A 36 29.94 -7.66 -21.54
N PRO A 37 30.36 -8.93 -21.75
CA PRO A 37 31.68 -9.23 -22.30
C PRO A 37 31.74 -8.89 -23.80
N GLU A 38 32.95 -8.73 -24.34
CA GLU A 38 33.19 -8.34 -25.74
C GLU A 38 32.41 -9.20 -26.76
N LYS A 39 32.27 -10.49 -26.47
CA LYS A 39 31.56 -11.46 -27.30
C LYS A 39 30.07 -11.10 -27.54
N TYR A 40 29.44 -10.38 -26.61
CA TYR A 40 28.01 -10.07 -26.63
C TYR A 40 27.72 -8.56 -26.73
N GLN A 41 28.69 -7.77 -27.21
CA GLN A 41 28.50 -6.31 -27.38
C GLN A 41 27.36 -5.98 -28.33
N ASP A 42 27.02 -6.87 -29.26
CA ASP A 42 25.86 -6.74 -30.17
C ASP A 42 24.51 -6.86 -29.46
N LEU A 43 24.48 -7.37 -28.22
CA LEU A 43 23.29 -7.45 -27.36
C LEU A 43 23.20 -6.30 -26.35
N ALA A 44 24.22 -5.43 -26.29
CA ALA A 44 24.22 -4.27 -25.43
C ALA A 44 23.25 -3.20 -25.95
N SER A 45 22.70 -2.38 -25.05
CA SER A 45 21.90 -1.23 -25.43
C SER A 45 22.77 -0.11 -26.00
N GLU A 46 22.15 0.82 -26.74
CA GLU A 46 22.86 1.95 -27.36
C GLU A 46 23.56 2.85 -26.32
N ASP A 47 23.05 2.89 -25.10
CA ASP A 47 23.59 3.65 -23.97
C ASP A 47 24.57 2.86 -23.09
N TYR A 48 24.90 1.61 -23.45
CA TYR A 48 25.88 0.82 -22.72
C TYR A 48 27.31 1.26 -23.02
N GLN A 49 28.04 1.60 -21.96
CA GLN A 49 29.48 1.84 -22.02
C GLN A 49 30.18 1.11 -20.87
N ALA A 50 31.22 0.34 -21.17
CA ALA A 50 32.02 -0.33 -20.14
C ALA A 50 32.64 0.71 -19.18
N GLY A 51 32.32 0.58 -17.89
CA GLY A 51 32.73 1.54 -16.85
C GLY A 51 32.01 2.89 -16.90
N GLY A 52 30.98 3.02 -17.74
CA GLY A 52 30.12 4.21 -17.82
C GLY A 52 28.89 4.14 -16.91
N GLU A 53 28.01 5.12 -17.07
CA GLU A 53 26.74 5.24 -16.37
C GLU A 53 25.60 5.51 -17.37
N SER A 54 24.37 5.17 -17.02
CA SER A 54 23.17 5.45 -17.81
C SER A 54 22.07 6.02 -16.93
N ASP A 55 21.41 7.07 -17.42
CA ASP A 55 20.22 7.69 -16.81
C ASP A 55 18.91 7.01 -17.22
N ARG A 56 18.98 5.88 -17.93
CA ARG A 56 17.81 5.11 -18.35
C ARG A 56 17.06 4.58 -17.14
N LEU A 57 15.75 4.81 -17.14
CA LEU A 57 14.88 4.24 -16.12
C LEU A 57 14.69 2.75 -16.35
N VAL A 58 15.17 1.93 -15.42
CA VAL A 58 15.02 0.47 -15.42
C VAL A 58 14.38 0.02 -14.10
N GLY A 59 13.41 -0.89 -14.19
CA GLY A 59 12.75 -1.51 -13.05
C GLY A 59 12.89 -3.02 -13.08
N PHE A 60 12.68 -3.70 -11.95
CA PHE A 60 12.74 -5.17 -11.91
C PHE A 60 11.69 -5.87 -12.74
N ILE A 61 10.59 -5.18 -13.03
CA ILE A 61 9.57 -5.67 -13.95
C ILE A 61 10.11 -5.86 -15.37
N ASP A 62 11.18 -5.14 -15.74
CA ASP A 62 11.83 -5.17 -17.05
C ASP A 62 12.78 -6.38 -17.22
N LEU A 63 13.26 -6.97 -16.11
CA LEU A 63 14.26 -8.04 -16.14
C LEU A 63 13.77 -9.30 -16.90
N PRO A 64 12.55 -9.83 -16.70
CA PRO A 64 12.08 -10.99 -17.44
C PRO A 64 12.02 -10.75 -18.96
N ALA A 65 11.50 -9.59 -19.40
CA ALA A 65 11.47 -9.22 -20.80
C ALA A 65 12.89 -9.07 -21.38
N THR A 66 13.81 -8.48 -20.60
CA THR A 66 15.21 -8.33 -20.97
C THR A 66 15.90 -9.68 -21.13
N LEU A 67 15.67 -10.64 -20.24
CA LEU A 67 16.24 -11.98 -20.34
C LEU A 67 15.76 -12.72 -21.61
N LEU A 68 14.46 -12.63 -21.94
CA LEU A 68 13.93 -13.19 -23.18
C LEU A 68 14.59 -12.54 -24.40
N SER A 69 14.71 -11.21 -24.39
CA SER A 69 15.35 -10.45 -25.47
C SER A 69 16.82 -10.83 -25.69
N LEU A 70 17.58 -11.03 -24.61
CA LEU A 70 18.99 -11.46 -24.65
C LEU A 70 19.16 -12.83 -25.29
N VAL A 71 18.22 -13.77 -25.06
CA VAL A 71 18.24 -15.09 -25.72
C VAL A 71 17.56 -15.09 -27.09
N GLY A 72 17.16 -13.92 -27.59
CA GLY A 72 16.54 -13.75 -28.90
C GLY A 72 15.08 -14.21 -28.99
N MET A 73 14.39 -14.32 -27.86
CA MET A 73 12.96 -14.60 -27.79
C MET A 73 12.18 -13.28 -27.65
N GLN A 74 11.13 -13.12 -28.47
CA GLN A 74 10.23 -11.98 -28.36
C GLN A 74 9.50 -12.01 -27.01
N PRO A 75 9.62 -10.96 -26.17
CA PRO A 75 8.83 -10.86 -24.94
C PRO A 75 7.32 -10.88 -25.24
N PRO A 76 6.51 -11.68 -24.50
CA PRO A 76 5.06 -11.71 -24.66
C PRO A 76 4.41 -10.34 -24.41
N SER A 77 3.37 -10.01 -25.18
CA SER A 77 2.68 -8.71 -25.10
C SER A 77 1.95 -8.43 -23.78
N HIS A 78 1.72 -9.45 -22.95
CA HIS A 78 1.10 -9.29 -21.64
C HIS A 78 2.11 -9.02 -20.51
N MET A 79 3.43 -9.08 -20.80
CA MET A 79 4.43 -8.64 -19.83
C MET A 79 4.38 -7.12 -19.70
N GLN A 80 4.36 -6.64 -18.46
CA GLN A 80 4.30 -5.21 -18.15
C GLN A 80 5.66 -4.51 -18.25
N GLY A 81 6.77 -5.26 -18.19
CA GLY A 81 8.11 -4.72 -18.33
C GLY A 81 8.62 -4.74 -19.76
N HIS A 82 9.60 -3.88 -20.01
CA HIS A 82 10.16 -3.63 -21.33
C HIS A 82 11.63 -4.05 -21.37
N ALA A 83 12.02 -4.83 -22.38
CA ALA A 83 13.42 -5.22 -22.53
C ALA A 83 14.31 -3.98 -22.72
N PHE A 84 15.38 -3.87 -21.94
CA PHE A 84 16.36 -2.78 -22.08
C PHE A 84 17.71 -3.24 -22.66
N LEU A 85 17.81 -4.51 -23.08
CA LEU A 85 18.95 -5.10 -23.77
C LEU A 85 18.47 -6.13 -24.79
N GLY A 86 19.37 -6.58 -25.67
CA GLY A 86 19.16 -7.70 -26.58
C GLY A 86 18.34 -7.37 -27.83
N LYS A 87 17.96 -8.41 -28.58
CA LYS A 87 17.38 -8.28 -29.93
C LYS A 87 16.03 -7.56 -30.00
N HIS A 88 15.32 -7.53 -28.89
CA HIS A 88 13.99 -6.95 -28.75
C HIS A 88 14.00 -5.76 -27.78
N GLU A 89 15.13 -5.06 -27.67
CA GLU A 89 15.24 -3.83 -26.87
C GLU A 89 14.11 -2.85 -27.24
N ALA A 90 13.45 -2.33 -26.21
CA ALA A 90 12.42 -1.30 -26.31
C ALA A 90 13.01 0.08 -26.09
N ALA A 91 12.29 1.12 -26.50
CA ALA A 91 12.67 2.50 -26.18
C ALA A 91 12.65 2.75 -24.65
N PRO A 92 13.50 3.66 -24.13
CA PRO A 92 13.46 4.07 -22.73
C PRO A 92 12.06 4.54 -22.30
N VAL A 93 11.61 4.05 -21.14
CA VAL A 93 10.33 4.47 -20.57
C VAL A 93 10.45 5.82 -19.89
N ARG A 94 9.38 6.62 -19.95
CA ARG A 94 9.31 7.91 -19.27
C ARG A 94 9.09 7.80 -17.76
N TYR A 95 8.35 6.77 -17.34
CA TYR A 95 7.95 6.58 -15.96
C TYR A 95 8.31 5.19 -15.45
N GLN A 96 8.68 5.13 -14.17
CA GLN A 96 8.72 3.89 -13.40
C GLN A 96 7.70 3.98 -12.27
N TYR A 97 7.12 2.84 -11.92
CA TYR A 97 6.01 2.74 -10.98
C TYR A 97 6.41 1.92 -9.75
N GLY A 98 5.94 2.35 -8.59
CA GLY A 98 6.14 1.67 -7.33
C GLY A 98 4.85 1.55 -6.55
N PHE A 99 4.79 0.59 -5.62
CA PHE A 99 3.64 0.47 -4.74
C PHE A 99 4.00 -0.09 -3.37
N ARG A 100 3.11 0.17 -2.42
CA ARG A 100 3.06 -0.47 -1.10
C ARG A 100 1.62 -0.84 -0.81
N GLY A 101 1.40 -2.11 -0.48
CA GLY A 101 0.13 -2.64 0.03
C GLY A 101 0.27 -2.99 1.52
N ARG A 102 -0.30 -4.13 1.93
CA ARG A 102 -0.10 -4.69 3.28
C ARG A 102 1.38 -5.00 3.53
N MET A 103 1.92 -4.47 4.61
CA MET A 103 3.28 -4.73 5.10
C MET A 103 3.21 -5.62 6.34
N ASP A 104 3.52 -6.91 6.17
CA ASP A 104 3.31 -7.93 7.19
C ASP A 104 1.88 -7.83 7.77
N GLU A 105 1.71 -7.47 9.03
CA GLU A 105 0.39 -7.37 9.66
C GLU A 105 -0.34 -6.03 9.48
N ARG A 106 0.21 -5.07 8.73
CA ARG A 106 -0.34 -3.69 8.61
C ARG A 106 -0.80 -3.35 7.21
N TYR A 107 -2.05 -2.91 7.10
CA TYR A 107 -2.63 -2.45 5.84
C TYR A 107 -2.20 -1.01 5.50
N ASP A 108 -1.93 -0.79 4.22
CA ASP A 108 -1.70 0.51 3.61
C ASP A 108 -2.04 0.40 2.12
N LEU A 109 -2.24 1.54 1.45
CA LEU A 109 -2.39 1.58 0.00
C LEU A 109 -1.70 2.84 -0.54
N VAL A 110 -0.49 2.64 -1.05
CA VAL A 110 0.36 3.70 -1.58
C VAL A 110 0.82 3.33 -2.97
N ARG A 111 0.82 4.30 -3.89
CA ARG A 111 1.36 4.19 -5.25
C ARG A 111 2.35 5.30 -5.50
N SER A 112 3.41 5.02 -6.25
CA SER A 112 4.36 6.04 -6.68
C SER A 112 4.61 5.97 -8.18
N VAL A 113 4.92 7.13 -8.74
CA VAL A 113 5.35 7.31 -10.11
C VAL A 113 6.57 8.20 -10.08
N ARG A 114 7.65 7.79 -10.75
CA ARG A 114 8.82 8.65 -10.95
C ARG A 114 9.14 8.85 -12.41
N ASP A 115 9.66 10.01 -12.76
CA ASP A 115 10.45 10.19 -13.99
C ASP A 115 11.92 10.42 -13.62
N GLN A 116 12.75 10.92 -14.54
CA GLN A 116 14.17 11.17 -14.28
C GLN A 116 14.43 12.16 -13.12
N ARG A 117 13.49 13.07 -12.81
CA ARG A 117 13.70 14.14 -11.83
C ARG A 117 12.74 14.11 -10.65
N TYR A 118 11.47 13.80 -10.89
CA TYR A 118 10.43 13.92 -9.87
C TYR A 118 9.94 12.56 -9.40
N VAL A 119 9.53 12.50 -8.13
CA VAL A 119 8.79 11.37 -7.54
C VAL A 119 7.45 11.89 -7.05
N TYR A 120 6.38 11.25 -7.49
CA TYR A 120 5.02 11.48 -7.02
C TYR A 120 4.55 10.27 -6.23
N ILE A 121 3.89 10.50 -5.09
CA ILE A 121 3.35 9.46 -4.22
C ILE A 121 1.90 9.79 -3.90
N ARG A 122 1.03 8.79 -4.04
CA ARG A 122 -0.39 8.87 -3.71
C ARG A 122 -0.70 7.94 -2.54
N HIS A 123 -1.23 8.50 -1.46
CA HIS A 123 -1.71 7.77 -0.29
C HIS A 123 -3.23 7.68 -0.31
N TYR A 124 -3.78 6.46 -0.28
CA TYR A 124 -5.23 6.24 -0.19
C TYR A 124 -5.72 6.01 1.24
N MET A 125 -4.78 5.81 2.18
CA MET A 125 -5.06 5.66 3.61
C MET A 125 -4.36 6.77 4.43
N PRO A 126 -4.62 8.06 4.17
CA PRO A 126 -3.95 9.17 4.86
C PRO A 126 -4.35 9.34 6.33
N HIS A 127 -5.32 8.56 6.81
CA HIS A 127 -5.68 8.45 8.24
C HIS A 127 -4.68 7.57 9.01
N ARG A 128 -3.87 6.76 8.31
CA ARG A 128 -2.74 6.03 8.89
C ARG A 128 -1.50 6.91 8.88
N ILE A 129 -0.67 6.76 9.91
CA ILE A 129 0.68 7.33 9.93
C ILE A 129 1.59 6.64 8.90
N TYR A 130 2.78 7.19 8.64
CA TYR A 130 3.79 6.47 7.86
C TYR A 130 4.24 5.20 8.59
N GLY A 131 4.97 5.37 9.69
CA GLY A 131 5.60 4.33 10.49
C GLY A 131 4.64 3.58 11.41
N GLN A 132 3.65 2.88 10.86
CA GLN A 132 2.83 1.95 11.64
C GLN A 132 3.72 0.92 12.37
N TYR A 133 3.31 0.48 13.56
CA TYR A 133 4.04 -0.56 14.31
C TYR A 133 3.99 -1.88 13.54
N ILE A 134 5.11 -2.26 12.94
CA ILE A 134 5.32 -3.57 12.34
C ILE A 134 6.37 -4.30 13.16
N GLN A 135 6.03 -5.48 13.69
CA GLN A 135 6.85 -6.21 14.65
C GLN A 135 8.29 -6.37 14.17
N TYR A 136 8.48 -6.80 12.91
CA TYR A 136 9.81 -7.01 12.34
C TYR A 136 10.62 -5.71 12.23
N MET A 137 9.98 -4.59 11.88
CA MET A 137 10.65 -3.29 11.77
C MET A 137 11.16 -2.81 13.14
N PHE A 138 10.45 -3.15 14.22
CA PHE A 138 10.81 -2.82 15.60
C PHE A 138 11.84 -3.79 16.21
N GLN A 139 12.23 -4.86 15.50
CA GLN A 139 13.41 -5.66 15.88
C GLN A 139 14.72 -4.90 15.61
N THR A 140 14.73 -3.97 14.64
CA THR A 140 15.90 -3.13 14.34
C THR A 140 16.12 -2.06 15.42
N PRO A 141 17.30 -2.00 16.06
CA PRO A 141 17.60 -1.02 17.11
C PRO A 141 17.37 0.44 16.69
N THR A 142 17.73 0.78 15.44
CA THR A 142 17.56 2.13 14.90
C THR A 142 16.10 2.58 14.92
N THR A 143 15.15 1.72 14.53
CA THR A 143 13.71 2.03 14.59
C THR A 143 13.27 2.34 16.02
N ARG A 144 13.71 1.53 17.00
CA ARG A 144 13.34 1.70 18.41
C ARG A 144 13.87 3.01 18.98
N VAL A 145 15.14 3.32 18.72
CA VAL A 145 15.74 4.60 19.14
C VAL A 145 15.04 5.78 18.48
N TRP A 146 14.75 5.70 17.18
CA TRP A 146 14.05 6.77 16.47
C TRP A 146 12.64 7.01 17.04
N LYS A 147 11.88 5.94 17.29
CA LYS A 147 10.55 6.05 17.92
C LYS A 147 10.61 6.59 19.34
N GLN A 148 11.57 6.13 20.14
CA GLN A 148 11.77 6.63 21.51
C GLN A 148 12.06 8.15 21.51
N LEU A 149 12.97 8.62 20.64
CA LEU A 149 13.28 10.05 20.55
C LEU A 149 12.07 10.89 20.11
N TYR A 150 11.22 10.34 19.22
CA TYR A 150 9.96 10.97 18.84
C TYR A 150 9.01 11.08 20.04
N ASP A 151 8.82 9.99 20.79
CA ASP A 151 7.93 9.96 21.95
C ASP A 151 8.40 10.85 23.11
N GLU A 152 9.72 11.02 23.25
CA GLU A 152 10.34 11.94 24.20
C GLU A 152 10.33 13.41 23.75
N GLY A 153 9.80 13.72 22.55
CA GLY A 153 9.75 15.08 22.01
C GLY A 153 11.12 15.67 21.65
N LYS A 154 12.10 14.82 21.32
CA LYS A 154 13.49 15.20 21.05
C LYS A 154 13.82 15.39 19.56
N LEU A 155 12.84 15.24 18.68
CA LEU A 155 13.01 15.34 17.23
C LEU A 155 12.31 16.59 16.71
N GLU A 156 12.86 17.14 15.63
CA GLU A 156 12.27 18.24 14.87
C GLU A 156 12.01 17.79 13.43
N ALA A 157 11.15 18.51 12.71
CA ALA A 157 10.93 18.26 11.30
C ALA A 157 12.28 18.34 10.52
N PRO A 158 12.52 17.45 9.54
CA PRO A 158 11.59 16.46 8.99
C PRO A 158 11.64 15.08 9.70
N GLN A 159 12.42 14.92 10.77
CA GLN A 159 12.64 13.63 11.44
C GLN A 159 11.39 13.10 12.17
N THR A 160 10.41 13.96 12.42
CA THR A 160 9.14 13.60 13.04
C THR A 160 8.14 12.99 12.04
N PHE A 161 8.22 13.36 10.75
CA PHE A 161 7.21 13.03 9.75
C PHE A 161 6.90 11.54 9.68
N PHE A 162 7.90 10.66 9.81
CA PHE A 162 7.70 9.21 9.76
C PHE A 162 6.72 8.68 10.84
N TRP A 163 6.49 9.42 11.91
CA TRP A 163 5.60 9.02 13.00
C TRP A 163 4.26 9.79 13.00
N GLU A 164 4.01 10.58 11.94
CA GLU A 164 2.84 11.44 11.77
C GLU A 164 1.90 10.92 10.67
N PRO A 165 0.64 11.40 10.61
CA PRO A 165 -0.27 11.12 9.50
C PRO A 165 0.26 11.58 8.14
N LYS A 166 -0.04 10.81 7.10
CA LYS A 166 0.41 11.08 5.73
C LYS A 166 -0.49 12.12 5.04
N PRO A 167 0.06 12.98 4.16
CA PRO A 167 -0.76 13.74 3.23
C PRO A 167 -1.39 12.79 2.21
N VAL A 168 -2.37 13.28 1.45
CA VAL A 168 -2.98 12.51 0.35
C VAL A 168 -1.99 12.33 -0.79
N GLU A 169 -1.18 13.35 -1.05
CA GLU A 169 -0.25 13.41 -2.18
C GLU A 169 1.08 14.01 -1.75
N GLU A 170 2.13 13.48 -2.34
CA GLU A 170 3.47 13.99 -2.22
C GLU A 170 4.10 14.15 -3.60
N LEU A 171 4.84 15.23 -3.80
CA LEU A 171 5.64 15.47 -4.99
C LEU A 171 7.01 15.98 -4.56
N TYR A 172 8.07 15.31 -4.99
CA TYR A 172 9.45 15.66 -4.66
C TYR A 172 10.26 15.89 -5.92
N ASP A 173 11.16 16.86 -5.87
CA ASP A 173 12.11 17.17 -6.92
C ASP A 173 13.49 16.64 -6.50
N LEU A 174 13.90 15.49 -7.02
CA LEU A 174 15.12 14.80 -6.57
C LEU A 174 16.42 15.57 -6.87
N GLU A 175 16.37 16.54 -7.78
CA GLU A 175 17.51 17.41 -8.08
C GLU A 175 17.81 18.37 -6.93
N TYR A 176 16.78 18.84 -6.21
CA TYR A 176 16.89 19.82 -5.12
C TYR A 176 16.63 19.23 -3.74
N ASP A 177 15.90 18.12 -3.68
CA ASP A 177 15.48 17.42 -2.46
C ASP A 177 15.66 15.90 -2.62
N PRO A 178 16.92 15.40 -2.63
CA PRO A 178 17.21 13.97 -2.81
C PRO A 178 16.71 13.09 -1.65
N ASP A 179 16.45 13.69 -0.48
CA ASP A 179 15.94 13.00 0.72
C ASP A 179 14.40 12.92 0.75
N GLU A 180 13.72 13.61 -0.18
CA GLU A 180 12.27 13.63 -0.33
C GLU A 180 11.56 14.16 0.93
N VAL A 181 12.03 15.27 1.50
CA VAL A 181 11.50 15.86 2.75
C VAL A 181 10.71 17.15 2.54
N GLN A 182 10.76 17.76 1.35
CA GLN A 182 10.02 18.96 0.97
C GLN A 182 8.90 18.64 0.00
N ASN A 183 7.69 18.40 0.53
CA ASN A 183 6.54 18.07 -0.31
C ASN A 183 6.04 19.28 -1.13
N LEU A 184 6.14 19.18 -2.45
CA LEU A 184 5.75 20.21 -3.43
C LEU A 184 4.29 20.10 -3.91
N ALA A 185 3.49 19.15 -3.40
CA ALA A 185 2.12 18.92 -3.87
C ALA A 185 1.21 20.15 -3.71
N ALA A 186 1.46 20.99 -2.70
CA ALA A 186 0.73 22.25 -2.50
C ALA A 186 1.31 23.44 -3.29
N SER A 187 2.47 23.29 -3.93
CA SER A 187 3.15 24.40 -4.61
C SER A 187 2.40 24.86 -5.86
N PRO A 188 2.01 26.14 -5.98
CA PRO A 188 1.40 26.68 -7.20
C PRO A 188 2.28 26.54 -8.44
N SER A 189 3.60 26.64 -8.31
CA SER A 189 4.54 26.53 -9.44
C SER A 189 4.67 25.11 -9.99
N HIS A 190 4.33 24.09 -9.20
CA HIS A 190 4.46 22.67 -9.58
C HIS A 190 3.15 22.02 -10.02
N ARG A 191 2.05 22.79 -10.15
CA ARG A 191 0.72 22.26 -10.51
C ARG A 191 0.72 21.46 -11.82
N THR A 192 1.43 21.93 -12.84
CA THR A 192 1.54 21.24 -14.13
C THR A 192 2.26 19.89 -13.98
N VAL A 193 3.33 19.85 -13.18
CA VAL A 193 4.08 18.62 -12.90
C VAL A 193 3.21 17.64 -12.11
N LEU A 194 2.54 18.11 -11.05
CA LEU A 194 1.62 17.31 -10.24
C LEU A 194 0.50 16.70 -11.08
N HIS A 195 -0.16 17.51 -11.92
CA HIS A 195 -1.23 17.03 -12.80
C HIS A 195 -0.74 15.93 -13.75
N ARG A 196 0.44 16.12 -14.34
CA ARG A 196 1.05 15.12 -15.23
C ARG A 196 1.27 13.78 -14.52
N PHE A 197 1.73 13.80 -13.27
CA PHE A 197 1.93 12.57 -12.49
C PHE A 197 0.62 11.93 -12.02
N ARG A 198 -0.41 12.73 -11.69
CA ARG A 198 -1.76 12.21 -11.41
C ARG A 198 -2.31 11.43 -12.60
N GLU A 199 -2.16 11.98 -13.81
CA GLU A 199 -2.60 11.30 -15.03
C GLU A 199 -1.79 10.03 -15.31
N ALA A 200 -0.46 10.07 -15.16
CA ALA A 200 0.39 8.88 -15.30
C ALA A 200 -0.01 7.77 -14.32
N HIS A 201 -0.21 8.12 -13.04
CA HIS A 201 -0.69 7.22 -12.00
C HIS A 201 -2.06 6.61 -12.33
N LYS A 202 -3.04 7.46 -12.70
CA LYS A 202 -4.37 7.01 -13.09
C LYS A 202 -4.33 6.05 -14.28
N ASN A 203 -3.59 6.40 -15.32
CA ASN A 203 -3.47 5.55 -16.51
C ASN A 203 -2.87 4.19 -16.16
N TRP A 204 -1.81 4.16 -15.34
CA TRP A 204 -1.19 2.91 -14.90
C TRP A 204 -2.13 2.04 -14.06
N VAL A 205 -2.90 2.61 -13.13
CA VAL A 205 -3.92 1.87 -12.37
C VAL A 205 -4.93 1.21 -13.32
N MET A 206 -5.43 1.94 -14.31
CA MET A 206 -6.42 1.43 -15.26
C MET A 206 -5.82 0.38 -16.20
N GLU A 207 -4.62 0.61 -16.71
CA GLU A 207 -3.92 -0.29 -17.62
C GLU A 207 -3.57 -1.63 -16.96
N THR A 208 -3.07 -1.59 -15.74
CA THR A 208 -2.65 -2.80 -15.00
C THR A 208 -3.78 -3.51 -14.29
N ARG A 209 -4.96 -2.91 -14.28
CA ARG A 209 -6.14 -3.35 -13.53
C ARG A 209 -5.81 -3.64 -12.05
N ASP A 210 -5.20 -2.65 -11.40
CA ASP A 210 -4.59 -2.76 -10.07
C ASP A 210 -5.58 -3.26 -9.00
N LEU A 211 -5.49 -4.54 -8.64
CA LEU A 211 -6.35 -5.20 -7.67
C LEU A 211 -6.24 -4.65 -6.24
N GLY A 212 -5.24 -3.81 -5.93
CA GLY A 212 -5.05 -3.27 -4.60
C GLY A 212 -6.17 -2.34 -4.11
N PHE A 213 -7.09 -1.94 -4.99
CA PHE A 213 -8.30 -1.20 -4.61
C PHE A 213 -9.42 -2.09 -4.04
N LEU A 214 -9.24 -3.42 -4.03
CA LEU A 214 -10.07 -4.34 -3.27
C LEU A 214 -9.43 -4.64 -1.91
N PRO A 215 -10.23 -4.89 -0.84
CA PRO A 215 -9.71 -5.56 0.34
C PRO A 215 -9.05 -6.90 -0.03
N GLU A 216 -7.90 -7.23 0.57
CA GLU A 216 -7.05 -8.36 0.13
C GLU A 216 -7.78 -9.70 0.07
N GLY A 217 -8.63 -10.01 1.05
CA GLY A 217 -9.40 -11.26 0.99
C GLY A 217 -10.55 -11.22 -0.01
N GLU A 218 -11.07 -10.04 -0.39
CA GLU A 218 -12.04 -9.95 -1.49
C GLU A 218 -11.39 -10.27 -2.85
N ILE A 219 -10.10 -10.00 -3.04
CA ILE A 219 -9.37 -10.42 -4.25
C ILE A 219 -9.48 -11.94 -4.42
N HIS A 220 -9.23 -12.70 -3.36
CA HIS A 220 -9.30 -14.16 -3.38
C HIS A 220 -10.73 -14.68 -3.44
N GLN A 221 -11.65 -14.06 -2.68
CA GLN A 221 -13.06 -14.44 -2.66
C GLN A 221 -13.72 -14.26 -4.04
N ARG A 222 -13.50 -13.11 -4.70
CA ARG A 222 -14.05 -12.82 -6.03
C ARG A 222 -13.41 -13.68 -7.11
N ALA A 223 -12.13 -14.04 -6.95
CA ALA A 223 -11.44 -14.91 -7.90
C ALA A 223 -12.00 -16.34 -7.89
N GLY A 224 -12.35 -16.86 -6.71
CA GLY A 224 -12.83 -18.24 -6.57
C GLY A 224 -11.78 -19.23 -7.09
N ASP A 225 -12.15 -20.05 -8.06
CA ASP A 225 -11.25 -21.02 -8.70
C ASP A 225 -10.34 -20.40 -9.77
N ARG A 226 -10.60 -19.14 -10.18
CA ARG A 226 -9.77 -18.41 -11.15
C ARG A 226 -8.55 -17.80 -10.47
N THR A 227 -7.56 -17.42 -11.27
CA THR A 227 -6.47 -16.57 -10.77
C THR A 227 -6.98 -15.15 -10.48
N PRO A 228 -6.37 -14.41 -9.54
CA PRO A 228 -6.66 -12.99 -9.33
C PRO A 228 -6.49 -12.16 -10.61
N TYR A 229 -5.54 -12.52 -11.48
CA TYR A 229 -5.35 -11.85 -12.76
C TYR A 229 -6.58 -11.98 -13.65
N GLU A 230 -7.10 -13.20 -13.84
CA GLU A 230 -8.28 -13.44 -14.67
C GLU A 230 -9.53 -12.75 -14.12
N MET A 231 -9.74 -12.78 -12.80
CA MET A 231 -10.82 -12.02 -12.15
C MET A 231 -10.65 -10.52 -12.38
N GLY A 232 -9.43 -10.02 -12.24
CA GLY A 232 -9.10 -8.61 -12.45
C GLY A 232 -9.41 -8.10 -13.84
N GLN A 233 -9.40 -8.96 -14.86
CA GLN A 233 -9.75 -8.58 -16.25
C GLN A 233 -11.27 -8.48 -16.50
N SER A 234 -12.11 -8.90 -15.57
CA SER A 234 -13.57 -8.89 -15.71
C SER A 234 -14.15 -7.59 -15.15
N ASP A 235 -14.76 -6.74 -15.98
CA ASP A 235 -15.47 -5.53 -15.51
C ASP A 235 -16.72 -5.86 -14.68
N GLN A 236 -17.25 -7.09 -14.79
CA GLN A 236 -18.38 -7.57 -13.98
C GLN A 236 -17.92 -7.94 -12.57
N ASP A 237 -16.80 -8.67 -12.44
CA ASP A 237 -16.30 -9.11 -11.13
C ASP A 237 -15.49 -8.01 -10.42
N TYR A 238 -14.87 -7.14 -11.22
CA TYR A 238 -14.04 -6.04 -10.77
C TYR A 238 -14.30 -4.75 -11.58
N PRO A 239 -15.35 -3.97 -11.21
CA PRO A 239 -15.66 -2.68 -11.83
C PRO A 239 -14.66 -1.59 -11.38
N LEU A 240 -13.39 -1.74 -11.79
CA LEU A 240 -12.26 -0.92 -11.33
C LEU A 240 -12.51 0.57 -11.47
N ALA A 241 -13.08 1.04 -12.58
CA ALA A 241 -13.30 2.47 -12.80
C ALA A 241 -14.13 3.11 -11.67
N GLN A 242 -15.22 2.44 -11.27
CA GLN A 242 -16.10 2.90 -10.19
C GLN A 242 -15.41 2.82 -8.83
N ILE A 243 -14.75 1.70 -8.54
CA ILE A 243 -14.05 1.47 -7.27
C ILE A 243 -12.90 2.49 -7.11
N PHE A 244 -12.14 2.73 -8.18
CA PHE A 244 -11.02 3.66 -8.21
C PHE A 244 -11.47 5.11 -8.05
N GLU A 245 -12.56 5.52 -8.70
CA GLU A 245 -13.15 6.84 -8.50
C GLU A 245 -13.57 7.04 -7.04
N MET A 246 -14.24 6.05 -6.45
CA MET A 246 -14.62 6.11 -5.04
C MET A 246 -13.39 6.15 -4.11
N ALA A 247 -12.32 5.41 -4.41
CA ALA A 247 -11.06 5.47 -3.65
C ALA A 247 -10.36 6.83 -3.74
N GLN A 248 -10.36 7.45 -4.93
CA GLN A 248 -9.80 8.79 -5.13
C GLN A 248 -10.54 9.85 -4.31
N LEU A 249 -11.87 9.75 -4.27
CA LEU A 249 -12.72 10.57 -3.43
C LEU A 249 -12.45 10.28 -1.94
N ALA A 250 -12.38 9.01 -1.55
CA ALA A 250 -12.10 8.55 -0.18
C ALA A 250 -10.84 9.13 0.44
N ALA A 251 -9.77 9.20 -0.35
CA ALA A 251 -8.51 9.73 0.13
C ALA A 251 -8.55 11.23 0.45
N GLN A 252 -9.51 11.99 -0.10
CA GLN A 252 -9.61 13.44 0.13
C GLN A 252 -10.31 13.79 1.45
N ARG A 253 -9.82 14.84 2.11
CA ARG A 253 -10.37 15.36 3.38
C ARG A 253 -11.29 16.58 3.19
N ASP A 254 -11.68 16.93 1.97
CA ASP A 254 -12.70 17.96 1.71
C ASP A 254 -14.05 17.53 2.31
N MET A 255 -14.95 18.46 2.59
CA MET A 255 -16.31 18.15 3.08
C MET A 255 -17.39 18.30 1.99
N GLU A 256 -17.06 18.93 0.84
CA GLU A 256 -18.03 19.27 -0.21
C GLU A 256 -18.74 18.05 -0.80
N THR A 257 -18.05 16.92 -0.85
CA THR A 257 -18.56 15.69 -1.45
C THR A 257 -19.14 14.70 -0.43
N LEU A 258 -19.54 15.16 0.77
CA LEU A 258 -20.12 14.29 1.83
C LEU A 258 -21.39 13.52 1.41
N PRO A 259 -22.38 14.13 0.75
CA PRO A 259 -23.65 13.44 0.45
C PRO A 259 -23.49 12.24 -0.50
N GLN A 260 -22.65 12.35 -1.53
CA GLN A 260 -22.40 11.29 -2.54
C GLN A 260 -21.83 10.00 -1.95
N LEU A 261 -21.33 10.05 -0.72
CA LEU A 261 -20.63 8.93 -0.08
C LEU A 261 -21.50 8.16 0.89
N VAL A 262 -22.48 8.83 1.47
CA VAL A 262 -23.50 8.15 2.25
C VAL A 262 -24.28 7.21 1.33
N GLU A 263 -24.53 7.64 0.10
CA GLU A 263 -25.09 6.81 -0.96
C GLU A 263 -24.21 5.59 -1.28
N ALA A 264 -22.88 5.74 -1.24
CA ALA A 264 -21.94 4.65 -1.48
C ALA A 264 -22.06 3.50 -0.49
N LEU A 265 -22.48 3.76 0.76
CA LEU A 265 -22.74 2.71 1.75
C LEU A 265 -23.92 1.80 1.37
N GLY A 266 -24.77 2.22 0.43
CA GLY A 266 -25.87 1.42 -0.13
C GLY A 266 -25.55 0.79 -1.48
N ALA A 267 -24.31 0.89 -1.98
CA ALA A 267 -23.93 0.34 -3.28
C ALA A 267 -24.00 -1.19 -3.31
N GLU A 268 -24.27 -1.76 -4.50
CA GLU A 268 -24.30 -3.22 -4.71
C GLU A 268 -22.92 -3.86 -4.50
N ASP A 269 -21.86 -3.24 -5.02
CA ASP A 269 -20.49 -3.73 -4.88
C ASP A 269 -19.89 -3.40 -3.49
N SER A 270 -19.38 -4.41 -2.80
CA SER A 270 -18.81 -4.28 -1.45
C SER A 270 -17.57 -3.41 -1.37
N ALA A 271 -16.76 -3.32 -2.43
CA ALA A 271 -15.59 -2.45 -2.46
C ALA A 271 -15.98 -0.97 -2.54
N VAL A 272 -17.08 -0.65 -3.23
CA VAL A 272 -17.64 0.71 -3.24
C VAL A 272 -18.13 1.09 -1.84
N ARG A 273 -18.86 0.18 -1.16
CA ARG A 273 -19.27 0.38 0.24
C ARG A 273 -18.08 0.54 1.17
N TYR A 274 -17.04 -0.28 1.00
CA TYR A 274 -15.79 -0.23 1.77
C TYR A 274 -15.12 1.14 1.67
N TRP A 275 -14.93 1.65 0.45
CA TRP A 275 -14.34 2.98 0.25
C TRP A 275 -15.25 4.10 0.77
N GLY A 276 -16.57 3.94 0.69
CA GLY A 276 -17.55 4.85 1.30
C GLY A 276 -17.38 4.94 2.82
N ALA A 277 -17.30 3.80 3.51
CA ALA A 277 -17.06 3.76 4.95
C ALA A 277 -15.68 4.33 5.32
N LEU A 278 -14.64 3.98 4.55
CA LEU A 278 -13.26 4.41 4.80
C LEU A 278 -13.11 5.92 4.65
N ARG A 279 -13.88 6.52 3.75
CA ARG A 279 -13.90 7.97 3.59
C ARG A 279 -14.41 8.69 4.83
N LEU A 280 -15.45 8.16 5.48
CA LEU A 280 -15.97 8.74 6.73
C LEU A 280 -14.91 8.68 7.83
N LEU A 281 -14.22 7.54 7.97
CA LEU A 281 -13.07 7.40 8.86
C LEU A 281 -11.95 8.42 8.53
N ILE A 282 -11.60 8.59 7.25
CA ILE A 282 -10.55 9.52 6.79
C ILE A 282 -10.87 10.97 7.11
N ARG A 283 -12.13 11.39 6.94
CA ARG A 283 -12.59 12.76 7.22
C ARG A 283 -12.70 13.06 8.71
N GLY A 284 -12.80 12.02 9.53
CA GLY A 284 -12.70 12.11 10.97
C GLY A 284 -14.01 12.46 11.67
N LYS A 285 -13.88 13.04 12.86
CA LYS A 285 -14.94 13.15 13.86
C LYS A 285 -16.26 13.73 13.34
N GLU A 286 -16.23 14.86 12.65
CA GLU A 286 -17.44 15.54 12.18
C GLU A 286 -18.22 14.68 11.17
N ALA A 287 -17.53 14.11 10.19
CA ALA A 287 -18.14 13.24 9.19
C ALA A 287 -18.76 12.00 9.84
N VAL A 288 -18.03 11.34 10.74
CA VAL A 288 -18.51 10.14 11.44
C VAL A 288 -19.74 10.44 12.30
N ILE A 289 -19.71 11.50 13.12
CA ILE A 289 -20.87 11.87 13.97
C ILE A 289 -22.09 12.16 13.09
N SER A 290 -21.92 12.91 12.01
CA SER A 290 -23.04 13.25 11.11
C SER A 290 -23.65 12.03 10.40
N GLN A 291 -22.90 10.93 10.28
CA GLN A 291 -23.31 9.71 9.58
C GLN A 291 -23.32 8.47 10.48
N ALA A 292 -23.41 8.67 11.79
CA ALA A 292 -23.33 7.58 12.77
C ALA A 292 -24.42 6.52 12.55
N GLU A 293 -25.63 6.93 12.17
CA GLU A 293 -26.73 5.98 11.88
C GLU A 293 -26.41 5.11 10.65
N ALA A 294 -25.87 5.70 9.58
CA ALA A 294 -25.50 4.98 8.37
C ALA A 294 -24.35 3.98 8.63
N LEU A 295 -23.34 4.41 9.38
CA LEU A 295 -22.25 3.54 9.84
C LEU A 295 -22.75 2.44 10.78
N GLY A 296 -23.71 2.74 11.65
CA GLY A 296 -24.34 1.76 12.54
C GLY A 296 -25.08 0.65 11.77
N LYS A 297 -25.68 0.97 10.62
CA LYS A 297 -26.24 -0.04 9.70
C LYS A 297 -25.14 -0.86 9.03
N ALA A 298 -24.02 -0.23 8.64
CA ALA A 298 -22.88 -0.89 8.02
C ALA A 298 -22.13 -1.87 8.95
N LEU A 299 -22.33 -1.81 10.28
CA LEU A 299 -21.87 -2.85 11.21
C LEU A 299 -22.47 -4.23 10.92
N LYS A 300 -23.57 -4.29 10.15
CA LYS A 300 -24.24 -5.53 9.74
C LYS A 300 -24.03 -5.86 8.26
N ASP A 301 -23.07 -5.21 7.59
CA ASP A 301 -22.77 -5.48 6.18
C ASP A 301 -22.31 -6.92 5.97
N GLU A 302 -22.62 -7.49 4.81
CA GLU A 302 -22.17 -8.83 4.42
C GLU A 302 -20.64 -8.89 4.32
N SER A 303 -20.00 -7.81 3.86
CA SER A 303 -18.54 -7.73 3.75
C SER A 303 -17.90 -7.51 5.12
N PRO A 304 -17.00 -8.40 5.57
CA PRO A 304 -16.24 -8.20 6.81
C PRO A 304 -15.43 -6.90 6.80
N TYR A 305 -14.98 -6.44 5.64
CA TYR A 305 -14.15 -5.24 5.53
C TYR A 305 -14.95 -3.96 5.70
N VAL A 306 -16.20 -3.94 5.20
CA VAL A 306 -17.13 -2.82 5.45
C VAL A 306 -17.45 -2.74 6.94
N ARG A 307 -17.75 -3.88 7.58
CA ARG A 307 -17.99 -3.95 9.03
C ARG A 307 -16.81 -3.41 9.83
N ALA A 308 -15.60 -3.86 9.53
CA ALA A 308 -14.38 -3.44 10.24
C ALA A 308 -14.15 -1.92 10.17
N VAL A 309 -14.27 -1.33 8.97
CA VAL A 309 -14.06 0.10 8.77
C VAL A 309 -15.16 0.92 9.45
N ALA A 310 -16.42 0.48 9.36
CA ALA A 310 -17.53 1.16 10.04
C ALA A 310 -17.36 1.12 11.55
N ALA A 311 -16.95 -0.03 12.09
CA ALA A 311 -16.65 -0.23 13.49
C ALA A 311 -15.49 0.64 13.97
N GLU A 312 -14.40 0.71 13.19
CA GLU A 312 -13.27 1.59 13.51
C GLU A 312 -13.68 3.06 13.51
N ALA A 313 -14.44 3.50 12.51
CA ALA A 313 -14.93 4.88 12.40
C ALA A 313 -15.75 5.26 13.65
N LEU A 314 -16.78 4.46 13.97
CA LEU A 314 -17.64 4.69 15.12
C LEU A 314 -16.86 4.63 16.43
N GLY A 315 -16.05 3.60 16.64
CA GLY A 315 -15.30 3.43 17.90
C GLY A 315 -14.25 4.52 18.12
N THR A 316 -13.63 5.04 17.05
CA THR A 316 -12.65 6.11 17.16
C THR A 316 -13.30 7.43 17.58
N PHE A 317 -14.46 7.77 17.02
CA PHE A 317 -15.02 9.13 17.13
C PHE A 317 -16.31 9.25 17.94
N THR A 318 -16.91 8.15 18.38
CA THR A 318 -18.15 8.10 19.15
C THR A 318 -18.05 7.07 20.29
N ASP A 319 -18.95 7.16 21.27
CA ASP A 319 -19.10 6.18 22.36
C ASP A 319 -20.49 5.51 22.38
N ASP A 320 -21.46 6.04 21.61
CA ASP A 320 -22.89 5.69 21.68
C ASP A 320 -23.22 4.27 21.20
N SER A 321 -22.28 3.57 20.57
CA SER A 321 -22.46 2.19 20.06
C SER A 321 -21.26 1.29 20.36
N MET A 322 -20.56 1.61 21.46
CA MET A 322 -19.29 0.95 21.76
C MET A 322 -19.41 -0.57 21.95
N PRO A 323 -20.43 -1.10 22.66
CA PRO A 323 -20.64 -2.54 22.77
C PRO A 323 -20.82 -3.23 21.41
N GLN A 324 -21.63 -2.66 20.51
CA GLN A 324 -21.89 -3.23 19.18
C GLN A 324 -20.64 -3.18 18.29
N VAL A 325 -19.87 -2.10 18.36
CA VAL A 325 -18.60 -1.97 17.64
C VAL A 325 -17.61 -3.05 18.09
N LEU A 326 -17.42 -3.22 19.41
CA LEU A 326 -16.49 -4.23 19.93
C LEU A 326 -16.96 -5.65 19.59
N GLU A 327 -18.25 -5.94 19.73
CA GLU A 327 -18.86 -7.21 19.32
C GLU A 327 -18.60 -7.48 17.82
N THR A 328 -18.84 -6.50 16.95
CA THR A 328 -18.62 -6.61 15.50
C THR A 328 -17.16 -6.93 15.19
N LEU A 329 -16.22 -6.26 15.86
CA LEU A 329 -14.80 -6.48 15.61
C LEU A 329 -14.32 -7.85 16.08
N VAL A 330 -14.73 -8.28 17.27
CA VAL A 330 -14.35 -9.60 17.81
C VAL A 330 -14.95 -10.73 16.99
N ALA A 331 -16.21 -10.59 16.53
CA ALA A 331 -16.94 -11.61 15.79
C ALA A 331 -16.36 -11.95 14.41
N SER A 332 -15.34 -11.24 13.94
CA SER A 332 -14.63 -11.56 12.68
C SER A 332 -13.12 -11.52 12.85
N SER A 333 -12.64 -11.76 14.07
CA SER A 333 -11.22 -11.77 14.46
C SER A 333 -10.61 -13.18 14.59
N ASN A 334 -11.39 -14.26 14.36
CA ASN A 334 -10.90 -15.62 14.47
C ASN A 334 -10.35 -16.11 13.12
N MET A 335 -9.02 -16.17 12.97
CA MET A 335 -8.42 -16.56 11.68
C MET A 335 -8.74 -17.99 11.21
N VAL A 336 -9.16 -18.88 12.12
CA VAL A 336 -9.52 -20.27 11.79
C VAL A 336 -10.95 -20.35 11.26
N GLU A 337 -11.87 -19.59 11.85
CA GLU A 337 -13.29 -19.61 11.50
C GLU A 337 -13.64 -18.59 10.41
N ASP A 338 -13.11 -17.37 10.53
CA ASP A 338 -13.43 -16.23 9.66
C ASP A 338 -12.44 -16.08 8.50
N GLY A 339 -11.30 -16.77 8.57
CA GLY A 339 -10.19 -16.65 7.65
C GLY A 339 -9.20 -15.54 8.01
N VAL A 340 -7.99 -15.66 7.46
CA VAL A 340 -6.84 -14.84 7.89
C VAL A 340 -6.96 -13.35 7.53
N PHE A 341 -7.58 -13.01 6.40
CA PHE A 341 -7.69 -11.61 5.96
C PHE A 341 -8.76 -10.83 6.74
N PRO A 342 -9.99 -11.34 6.93
CA PRO A 342 -10.96 -10.71 7.83
C PRO A 342 -10.41 -10.55 9.24
N ALA A 343 -9.81 -11.61 9.81
CA ALA A 343 -9.26 -11.58 11.16
C ALA A 343 -8.18 -10.51 11.32
N MET A 344 -7.21 -10.48 10.41
CA MET A 344 -6.14 -9.47 10.42
C MET A 344 -6.68 -8.04 10.29
N TYR A 345 -7.71 -7.82 9.47
CA TYR A 345 -8.29 -6.49 9.27
C TYR A 345 -9.05 -6.01 10.53
N HIS A 346 -9.87 -6.86 11.15
CA HIS A 346 -10.60 -6.52 12.38
C HIS A 346 -9.68 -6.32 13.58
N LEU A 347 -8.62 -7.12 13.70
CA LEU A 347 -7.61 -6.93 14.75
C LEU A 347 -6.83 -5.61 14.59
N ASN A 348 -6.56 -5.17 13.35
CA ASN A 348 -6.02 -3.84 13.12
C ASN A 348 -6.99 -2.75 13.60
N ALA A 349 -8.28 -2.85 13.27
CA ALA A 349 -9.31 -1.91 13.74
C ALA A 349 -9.40 -1.87 15.27
N LEU A 350 -9.41 -3.03 15.95
CA LEU A 350 -9.38 -3.11 17.42
C LEU A 350 -8.18 -2.36 18.01
N GLN A 351 -7.00 -2.51 17.40
CA GLN A 351 -5.82 -1.81 17.89
C GLN A 351 -5.92 -0.29 17.73
N MET A 352 -6.58 0.19 16.68
CA MET A 352 -6.80 1.62 16.48
C MET A 352 -7.74 2.22 17.53
N LEU A 353 -8.55 1.40 18.21
CA LEU A 353 -9.42 1.84 19.31
C LEU A 353 -8.67 2.08 20.64
N GLY A 354 -7.43 1.58 20.76
CA GLY A 354 -6.62 1.71 21.99
C GLY A 354 -7.37 1.21 23.23
N ASP A 355 -7.37 2.01 24.30
CA ASP A 355 -8.00 1.68 25.59
C ASP A 355 -9.49 1.34 25.49
N LYS A 356 -10.19 1.80 24.43
CA LYS A 356 -11.60 1.45 24.22
C LYS A 356 -11.82 -0.03 23.92
N ALA A 357 -10.78 -0.77 23.52
CA ALA A 357 -10.83 -2.22 23.30
C ALA A 357 -10.56 -3.06 24.57
N VAL A 358 -10.19 -2.45 25.70
CA VAL A 358 -9.98 -3.16 26.99
C VAL A 358 -11.15 -4.06 27.40
N PRO A 359 -12.44 -3.67 27.24
CA PRO A 359 -13.57 -4.52 27.62
C PRO A 359 -13.60 -5.90 26.95
N VAL A 360 -12.96 -6.05 25.78
CA VAL A 360 -12.90 -7.31 25.03
C VAL A 360 -11.52 -7.97 25.07
N ALA A 361 -10.59 -7.50 25.92
CA ALA A 361 -9.26 -8.10 26.06
C ALA A 361 -9.32 -9.60 26.39
N GLY A 362 -10.29 -10.00 27.22
CA GLY A 362 -10.51 -11.41 27.56
C GLY A 362 -11.01 -12.27 26.39
N ASP A 363 -11.71 -11.69 25.42
CA ASP A 363 -12.15 -12.41 24.21
C ASP A 363 -11.03 -12.47 23.17
N ILE A 364 -10.25 -11.40 23.02
CA ILE A 364 -9.04 -11.38 22.19
C ILE A 364 -8.05 -12.46 22.66
N ALA A 365 -7.89 -12.63 23.98
CA ALA A 365 -7.02 -13.66 24.56
C ALA A 365 -7.44 -15.11 24.28
N LYS A 366 -8.70 -15.34 23.88
CA LYS A 366 -9.21 -16.68 23.50
C LYS A 366 -9.02 -16.97 22.02
N LEU A 367 -8.69 -15.97 21.19
CA LEU A 367 -8.50 -16.16 19.77
C LEU A 367 -7.29 -17.06 19.50
N PRO A 368 -7.37 -17.94 18.48
CA PRO A 368 -6.24 -18.79 18.14
C PRO A 368 -5.06 -17.94 17.69
N ASN A 369 -3.89 -18.18 18.28
CA ASN A 369 -2.62 -17.55 17.90
C ASN A 369 -1.80 -18.40 16.93
N GLU A 370 -2.23 -19.64 16.65
CA GLU A 370 -1.68 -20.53 15.65
C GLU A 370 -2.78 -20.91 14.64
N GLY A 371 -2.49 -20.71 13.36
CA GLY A 371 -3.39 -21.03 12.27
C GLY A 371 -3.02 -22.35 11.60
N PRO A 372 -3.90 -22.90 10.74
CA PRO A 372 -3.59 -24.03 9.88
C PRO A 372 -2.28 -23.80 9.11
N LYS A 373 -1.46 -24.85 8.95
CA LYS A 373 -0.14 -24.74 8.29
C LYS A 373 -0.23 -24.22 6.86
N GLU A 374 -1.37 -24.45 6.21
CA GLU A 374 -1.74 -24.03 4.87
C GLU A 374 -1.77 -22.50 4.74
N LEU A 375 -2.00 -21.76 5.84
CA LEU A 375 -1.93 -20.30 5.86
C LEU A 375 -0.49 -19.76 5.74
N GLY A 376 0.53 -20.62 5.89
CA GLY A 376 1.93 -20.26 5.76
C GLY A 376 2.31 -19.00 6.53
N ARG A 377 2.91 -18.01 5.84
CA ARG A 377 3.33 -16.74 6.44
C ARG A 377 2.19 -15.90 7.01
N PHE A 378 0.96 -16.05 6.48
CA PHE A 378 -0.17 -15.21 6.88
C PHE A 378 -0.65 -15.50 8.31
N GLY A 379 -0.61 -16.77 8.73
CA GLY A 379 -0.93 -17.15 10.11
C GLY A 379 -0.01 -16.47 11.13
N GLY A 380 1.27 -16.27 10.78
CA GLY A 380 2.22 -15.54 11.62
C GLY A 380 1.92 -14.05 11.79
N TYR A 381 1.18 -13.42 10.87
CA TYR A 381 0.83 -12.01 10.96
C TYR A 381 -0.31 -11.75 11.96
N VAL A 382 -1.32 -12.62 12.00
CA VAL A 382 -2.38 -12.57 13.01
C VAL A 382 -1.79 -12.76 14.40
N ALA A 383 -0.88 -13.72 14.58
CA ALA A 383 -0.20 -13.95 15.84
C ALA A 383 0.54 -12.70 16.37
N ARG A 384 1.25 -11.98 15.48
CA ARG A 384 1.93 -10.71 15.83
C ARG A 384 0.97 -9.61 16.23
N LEU A 385 -0.21 -9.53 15.61
CA LEU A 385 -1.24 -8.56 16.01
C LEU A 385 -1.81 -8.88 17.38
N LEU A 386 -2.12 -10.16 17.64
CA LEU A 386 -2.61 -10.60 18.94
C LEU A 386 -1.57 -10.34 20.05
N GLU A 387 -0.30 -10.66 19.80
CA GLU A 387 0.80 -10.33 20.72
C GLU A 387 0.84 -8.83 21.05
N LYS A 388 0.77 -7.97 20.02
CA LYS A 388 0.79 -6.53 20.21
C LYS A 388 -0.47 -6.02 20.94
N LEU A 389 -1.65 -6.50 20.58
CA LEU A 389 -2.92 -6.16 21.25
C LEU A 389 -2.90 -6.58 22.72
N HIS A 390 -2.38 -7.76 23.06
CA HIS A 390 -2.27 -8.19 24.45
C HIS A 390 -1.36 -7.27 25.25
N ALA A 391 -0.24 -6.84 24.67
CA ALA A 391 0.67 -5.89 25.30
C ALA A 391 0.05 -4.49 25.46
N ASP A 392 -0.76 -4.05 24.49
CA ASP A 392 -1.41 -2.73 24.53
C ASP A 392 -2.59 -2.67 25.51
N LEU A 393 -3.35 -3.76 25.65
CA LEU A 393 -4.56 -3.81 26.48
C LEU A 393 -4.30 -4.27 27.92
N ASN A 394 -3.09 -4.77 28.21
CA ASN A 394 -2.66 -5.14 29.56
C ASN A 394 -1.28 -4.52 29.87
N PRO A 395 -1.17 -3.17 29.93
CA PRO A 395 0.09 -2.45 30.03
C PRO A 395 0.81 -2.61 31.38
#